data_AF-A0A524J7Q8-F1
#
_entry.id   AF-A0A524J7Q8-F1
#
_cell.length_a   1.000
_cell.length_b   1.000
_cell.length_c   1.000
_cell.angle_alpha   90.00
_cell.angle_beta   90.00
_cell.angle_gamma   90.00
#
_symmetry.space_group_name_H-M   'P 1'
#
loop_
_entity.id
_entity.type
_entity.pdbx_description
1 polymer ?
#
loop_
_entity_poly.entity_id
_entity_poly.type
_entity_poly.pdbx_seq_one_letter_code
_entity_poly.pdbx_strand_id
1 'polypeptide(L)'
;MAALIGCSGWSYDDWVGRFYPADLASKKGEWFAYYSKYFPSVEINSTFYRPPNEYMVKSWIEKGRQRLGFEFSVKLPQMVTHDSILKDSTEAASSQASSFEGICVRPLAEAGLLGAVLIQLTPHFRFEGKGSLGKLRSLFQMLDTDLYDYAVEFRHRSWLNERGNELAPDAVEILQEFGVANVIVDGPGFPIT
;
A
#
# COMPACT_ATOMS: atom_id res chain seq x y z
N MET A 1 -4.85 17.38 -13.76
CA MET A 1 -4.59 16.31 -12.78
C MET A 1 -5.73 15.31 -12.91
N ALA A 2 -5.43 14.03 -13.09
CA ALA A 2 -6.45 12.98 -13.18
C ALA A 2 -6.40 12.14 -11.90
N ALA A 3 -7.56 11.84 -11.31
CA ALA A 3 -7.65 10.95 -10.17
C ALA A 3 -7.89 9.51 -10.68
N LEU A 4 -7.08 8.55 -10.23
CA LEU A 4 -7.32 7.14 -10.49
C LEU A 4 -8.21 6.56 -9.40
N ILE A 5 -9.27 5.86 -9.82
CA ILE A 5 -10.20 5.20 -8.91
C ILE A 5 -10.04 3.70 -9.10
N GLY A 6 -9.97 2.97 -8.00
CA GLY A 6 -9.79 1.53 -7.98
C GLY A 6 -10.36 0.91 -6.72
N CYS A 7 -10.06 -0.36 -6.52
CA CYS A 7 -10.49 -1.15 -5.37
C CYS A 7 -9.28 -1.80 -4.71
N SER A 8 -9.42 -2.20 -3.45
CA SER A 8 -8.51 -3.15 -2.81
C SER A 8 -8.81 -4.54 -3.34
N GLY A 9 -8.08 -4.98 -4.37
CA GLY A 9 -8.24 -6.27 -5.03
C GLY A 9 -9.33 -6.31 -6.10
N TRP A 10 -9.36 -7.45 -6.82
CA TRP A 10 -10.31 -7.72 -7.91
C TRP A 10 -10.86 -9.16 -7.87
N SER A 11 -10.54 -9.94 -6.84
CA SER A 11 -10.83 -11.39 -6.84
C SER A 11 -11.80 -11.79 -5.74
N TYR A 12 -13.06 -11.35 -5.88
CA TYR A 12 -14.13 -11.57 -4.90
C TYR A 12 -15.30 -12.34 -5.49
N ASP A 13 -15.63 -13.50 -4.93
CA ASP A 13 -16.81 -14.28 -5.33
C ASP A 13 -18.12 -13.51 -5.11
N ASP A 14 -18.18 -12.67 -4.07
CA ASP A 14 -19.33 -11.81 -3.76
C ASP A 14 -19.65 -10.77 -4.84
N TRP A 15 -18.72 -10.53 -5.78
CA TRP A 15 -18.92 -9.61 -6.90
C TRP A 15 -19.63 -10.28 -8.08
N VAL A 16 -19.76 -11.61 -8.10
CA VAL A 16 -20.51 -12.34 -9.12
C VAL A 16 -22.00 -12.02 -9.03
N GLY A 17 -22.60 -11.70 -10.18
CA GLY A 17 -24.00 -11.26 -10.29
C GLY A 17 -24.24 -9.80 -9.90
N ARG A 18 -23.22 -9.08 -9.41
CA ARG A 18 -23.31 -7.65 -9.04
C ARG A 18 -22.42 -6.78 -9.92
N PHE A 19 -21.16 -7.19 -10.06
CA PHE A 19 -20.17 -6.56 -10.92
C PHE A 19 -19.68 -7.51 -12.01
N TYR A 20 -19.33 -8.75 -11.64
CA TYR A 20 -18.99 -9.79 -12.61
C TYR A 20 -20.26 -10.48 -13.14
N PRO A 21 -20.40 -10.64 -14.46
CA PRO A 21 -21.40 -11.50 -15.06
C PRO A 21 -21.39 -12.91 -14.47
N ALA A 22 -22.57 -13.53 -14.34
CA ALA A 22 -22.70 -14.86 -13.71
C ALA A 22 -21.93 -15.96 -14.46
N ASP A 23 -21.79 -15.85 -15.78
CA ASP A 23 -21.02 -16.76 -16.63
C ASP A 23 -19.50 -16.62 -16.44
N LEU A 24 -19.02 -15.52 -15.86
CA LEU A 24 -17.62 -15.37 -15.45
C LEU A 24 -17.30 -16.05 -14.12
N ALA A 25 -18.28 -16.53 -13.36
CA ALA A 25 -18.05 -17.14 -12.05
C ALA A 25 -17.03 -18.29 -12.09
N SER A 26 -17.07 -19.12 -13.13
CA SER A 26 -16.15 -20.25 -13.34
C SER A 26 -14.82 -19.87 -13.99
N LYS A 27 -14.64 -18.61 -14.40
CA LYS A 27 -13.52 -18.10 -15.18
C LYS A 27 -12.71 -17.06 -14.40
N LYS A 28 -12.30 -17.37 -13.16
CA LYS A 28 -11.58 -16.42 -12.28
C LYS A 28 -10.34 -15.79 -12.91
N GLY A 29 -9.67 -16.48 -13.85
CA GLY A 29 -8.54 -15.94 -14.60
C GLY A 29 -8.88 -14.72 -15.47
N GLU A 30 -10.14 -14.59 -15.91
CA GLU A 30 -10.64 -13.48 -16.73
C GLU A 30 -11.09 -12.27 -15.91
N TRP A 31 -11.18 -12.40 -14.58
CA TRP A 31 -11.75 -11.35 -13.72
C TRP A 31 -10.93 -10.06 -13.72
N PHE A 32 -9.60 -10.17 -13.79
CA PHE A 32 -8.75 -8.98 -13.93
C PHE A 32 -9.04 -8.26 -15.25
N ALA A 33 -9.11 -9.00 -16.36
CA ALA A 33 -9.37 -8.43 -17.67
C ALA A 33 -10.78 -7.82 -17.77
N TYR A 34 -11.74 -8.33 -17.00
CA TYR A 34 -13.04 -7.69 -16.85
C TYR A 34 -12.95 -6.42 -15.99
N TYR A 35 -12.29 -6.50 -14.83
CA TYR A 35 -12.12 -5.39 -13.88
C TYR A 35 -11.44 -4.17 -14.52
N SER A 36 -10.34 -4.38 -15.25
CA SER A 36 -9.52 -3.32 -15.86
C SER A 36 -10.21 -2.57 -17.01
N LYS A 37 -11.40 -3.01 -17.44
CA LYS A 37 -12.26 -2.25 -18.36
C LYS A 37 -12.91 -1.05 -17.68
N TYR A 38 -13.11 -1.12 -16.36
CA TYR A 38 -13.85 -0.12 -15.58
C TYR A 38 -12.94 0.72 -14.70
N PHE A 39 -11.90 0.12 -14.12
CA PHE A 39 -10.99 0.79 -13.21
C PHE A 39 -9.57 0.84 -13.77
N PRO A 40 -8.92 2.02 -13.81
CA PRO A 40 -7.54 2.17 -14.25
C PRO A 40 -6.51 1.81 -13.17
N SER A 41 -6.93 1.46 -11.96
CA SER A 41 -6.01 1.07 -10.90
C SER A 41 -6.59 0.00 -9.99
N VAL A 42 -5.72 -0.75 -9.32
CA VAL A 42 -6.09 -1.67 -8.26
C VAL A 42 -5.00 -1.74 -7.19
N GLU A 43 -5.40 -1.82 -5.93
CA GLU A 43 -4.48 -2.10 -4.83
C GLU A 43 -4.34 -3.61 -4.64
N ILE A 44 -3.11 -4.11 -4.70
CA ILE A 44 -2.77 -5.47 -4.33
C ILE A 44 -2.58 -5.54 -2.82
N ASN A 45 -3.61 -6.01 -2.11
CA ASN A 45 -3.56 -6.17 -0.66
C ASN A 45 -2.92 -7.49 -0.20
N SER A 46 -2.80 -8.49 -1.08
CA SER A 46 -2.34 -9.82 -0.71
C SER A 46 -0.88 -9.82 -0.23
N THR A 47 -0.09 -8.86 -0.72
CA THR A 47 1.31 -8.65 -0.33
C THR A 47 1.46 -8.30 1.16
N PHE A 48 0.43 -7.69 1.76
CA PHE A 48 0.40 -7.39 3.19
C PHE A 48 0.54 -8.67 4.03
N TYR A 49 -0.15 -9.73 3.63
CA TYR A 49 -0.19 -10.99 4.38
C TYR A 49 0.95 -11.93 4.02
N ARG A 50 1.38 -11.90 2.75
CA ARG A 50 2.45 -12.76 2.25
C ARG A 50 3.21 -12.07 1.12
N PRO A 51 4.55 -11.97 1.20
CA PRO A 51 5.35 -11.48 0.09
C PRO A 51 5.05 -12.27 -1.19
N PRO A 52 4.91 -11.59 -2.35
CA PRO A 52 4.71 -12.28 -3.60
C PRO A 52 6.01 -12.95 -4.06
N ASN A 53 5.89 -13.89 -4.98
CA ASN A 53 7.05 -14.41 -5.72
C ASN A 53 7.14 -13.76 -7.10
N GLU A 54 8.27 -13.96 -7.78
CA GLU A 54 8.50 -13.38 -9.12
C GLU A 54 7.44 -13.79 -10.15
N TYR A 55 6.92 -15.03 -10.09
CA TYR A 55 5.91 -15.49 -11.05
C TYR A 55 4.60 -14.72 -10.91
N MET A 56 4.19 -14.40 -9.67
CA MET A 56 3.01 -13.58 -9.40
C MET A 56 3.21 -12.17 -9.96
N VAL A 57 4.35 -11.55 -9.69
CA VAL A 57 4.67 -10.18 -10.14
C VAL A 57 4.74 -10.12 -11.67
N LYS A 58 5.39 -11.10 -12.31
CA LYS A 58 5.40 -11.24 -13.78
C LYS A 58 3.98 -11.34 -14.35
N SER A 59 3.11 -12.15 -13.74
CA SER A 59 1.71 -12.25 -14.16
C SER A 59 0.95 -10.93 -13.99
N TRP A 60 1.19 -10.16 -12.93
CA TRP A 60 0.59 -8.83 -12.75
C TRP A 60 1.06 -7.85 -13.82
N ILE A 61 2.35 -7.85 -14.16
CA ILE A 61 2.92 -7.02 -15.21
C ILE A 61 2.28 -7.35 -16.58
N GLU A 62 2.22 -8.64 -16.93
CA GLU A 62 1.59 -9.10 -18.17
C GLU A 62 0.13 -8.65 -18.29
N LYS A 63 -0.61 -8.72 -17.18
CA LYS A 63 -2.00 -8.28 -17.10
C LYS A 63 -2.15 -6.76 -17.20
N GLY A 64 -1.37 -6.01 -16.42
CA GLY A 64 -1.42 -4.54 -16.39
C GLY A 64 -1.05 -3.92 -17.73
N ARG A 65 -0.02 -4.44 -18.42
CA ARG A 65 0.42 -3.95 -19.74
C ARG A 65 -0.64 -4.05 -20.83
N GLN A 66 -1.67 -4.89 -20.66
CA GLN A 66 -2.80 -4.96 -21.60
C GLN A 66 -3.68 -3.71 -21.56
N ARG A 67 -3.50 -2.83 -20.57
CA ARG A 67 -4.29 -1.62 -20.40
C ARG A 67 -3.39 -0.39 -20.28
N LEU A 68 -3.52 0.52 -21.24
CA LEU A 68 -2.78 1.78 -21.25
C LEU A 68 -3.09 2.60 -19.99
N GLY A 69 -2.03 3.02 -19.28
CA GLY A 69 -2.14 3.85 -18.08
C GLY A 69 -2.72 3.13 -16.85
N PHE A 70 -2.64 1.78 -16.81
CA PHE A 70 -3.06 1.04 -15.64
C PHE A 70 -1.99 1.04 -14.55
N GLU A 71 -2.38 1.22 -13.29
CA GLU A 71 -1.45 1.26 -12.15
C GLU A 71 -1.85 0.31 -11.03
N PHE A 72 -0.86 -0.36 -10.45
CA PHE A 72 -0.99 -1.11 -9.21
C PHE A 72 -0.45 -0.29 -8.06
N SER A 73 -1.22 -0.17 -6.98
CA SER A 73 -0.63 0.07 -5.66
C SER A 73 -0.41 -1.27 -4.96
N VAL A 74 0.62 -1.35 -4.10
CA VAL A 74 0.95 -2.59 -3.38
C VAL A 74 1.11 -2.30 -1.90
N LYS A 75 0.61 -3.18 -1.04
CA LYS A 75 0.83 -3.03 0.40
C LYS A 75 2.20 -3.56 0.80
N LEU A 76 2.95 -2.78 1.57
CA LEU A 76 4.16 -3.23 2.24
C LEU A 76 3.81 -4.44 3.13
N PRO A 77 4.60 -5.54 3.12
CA PRO A 77 4.31 -6.70 3.95
C PRO A 77 4.22 -6.34 5.44
N GLN A 78 3.20 -6.88 6.13
CA GLN A 78 2.93 -6.61 7.54
C GLN A 78 4.14 -6.90 8.43
N MET A 79 4.93 -7.92 8.07
CA MET A 79 6.12 -8.30 8.82
C MET A 79 7.15 -7.16 8.91
N VAL A 80 7.28 -6.32 7.88
CA VAL A 80 8.20 -5.18 7.89
C VAL A 80 7.79 -4.18 8.97
N THR A 81 6.51 -3.79 9.00
CA THR A 81 6.01 -2.83 10.00
C THR A 81 5.94 -3.45 11.40
N HIS A 82 5.64 -4.74 11.51
CA HIS A 82 5.64 -5.46 12.78
C HIS A 82 7.05 -5.57 13.37
N ASP A 83 8.04 -5.99 12.58
CA ASP A 83 9.40 -6.23 13.06
C ASP A 83 10.12 -4.90 13.36
N SER A 84 9.94 -3.86 12.54
CA SER A 84 10.52 -2.53 12.78
C SER A 84 9.87 -1.79 13.95
N ILE A 85 8.54 -1.73 14.02
CA ILE A 85 7.84 -0.88 15.00
C ILE A 85 7.61 -1.58 16.33
N LEU A 86 7.20 -2.87 16.30
CA LEU A 86 6.77 -3.57 17.51
C LEU A 86 7.89 -4.39 18.16
N LYS A 87 8.82 -4.93 17.37
CA LYS A 87 9.94 -5.73 17.89
C LYS A 87 11.27 -4.99 17.95
N ASP A 88 11.35 -3.79 17.38
CA ASP A 88 12.61 -3.03 17.22
C ASP A 88 13.73 -3.86 16.55
N SER A 89 13.35 -4.75 15.62
CA SER A 89 14.25 -5.65 14.89
C SER A 89 14.57 -5.07 13.50
N THR A 90 15.39 -4.02 13.51
CA THR A 90 15.75 -3.21 12.33
C THR A 90 16.34 -4.04 11.20
N GLU A 91 17.28 -4.95 11.48
CA GLU A 91 17.97 -5.74 10.45
C GLU A 91 17.01 -6.69 9.69
N ALA A 92 16.12 -7.36 10.42
CA ALA A 92 15.13 -8.26 9.83
C ALA A 92 14.14 -7.47 8.96
N ALA A 93 13.67 -6.32 9.46
CA ALA A 93 12.77 -5.45 8.73
C ALA A 93 13.43 -4.89 7.45
N SER A 94 14.68 -4.42 7.52
CA SER A 94 15.45 -3.95 6.37
C SER A 94 15.64 -5.03 5.30
N SER A 95 16.00 -6.25 5.70
CA SER A 95 16.17 -7.37 4.77
C SER A 95 14.85 -7.74 4.07
N GLN A 96 13.74 -7.75 4.82
CA GLN A 96 12.41 -8.02 4.28
C GLN A 96 11.93 -6.90 3.32
N ALA A 97 12.16 -5.63 3.69
CA ALA A 97 11.83 -4.47 2.88
C ALA A 97 12.58 -4.51 1.54
N SER A 98 13.91 -4.67 1.59
CA SER A 98 14.75 -4.73 0.39
C SER A 98 14.37 -5.91 -0.52
N SER A 99 14.06 -7.08 0.06
CA SER A 99 13.57 -8.24 -0.70
C SER A 99 12.23 -7.96 -1.38
N PHE A 100 11.28 -7.33 -0.68
CA PHE A 100 10.00 -6.93 -1.25
C PHE A 100 10.16 -5.90 -2.37
N GLU A 101 11.02 -4.89 -2.17
CA GLU A 101 11.31 -3.89 -3.19
C GLU A 101 11.93 -4.53 -4.44
N GLY A 102 12.89 -5.44 -4.27
CA GLY A 102 13.53 -6.15 -5.38
C GLY A 102 12.59 -7.07 -6.16
N ILE A 103 11.71 -7.81 -5.47
CA ILE A 103 10.82 -8.79 -6.10
C ILE A 103 9.56 -8.15 -6.69
N CYS A 104 9.02 -7.11 -6.04
CA CYS A 104 7.68 -6.58 -6.32
C CYS A 104 7.72 -5.12 -6.81
N VAL A 105 8.28 -4.21 -6.02
CA VAL A 105 8.20 -2.76 -6.29
C VAL A 105 8.97 -2.39 -7.54
N ARG A 106 10.25 -2.78 -7.62
CA ARG A 106 11.16 -2.46 -8.73
C ARG A 106 10.63 -2.99 -10.08
N PRO A 107 10.23 -4.28 -10.23
CA PRO A 107 9.70 -4.75 -11.50
C PRO A 107 8.41 -4.05 -11.95
N LEU A 108 7.53 -3.66 -11.01
CA LEU A 108 6.33 -2.89 -11.32
C LEU A 108 6.68 -1.46 -11.76
N ALA A 109 7.62 -0.81 -11.07
CA ALA A 109 8.11 0.52 -11.42
C ALA A 109 8.78 0.54 -12.80
N GLU A 110 9.71 -0.39 -13.07
CA GLU A 110 10.38 -0.54 -14.37
C GLU A 110 9.39 -0.84 -15.50
N ALA A 111 8.26 -1.49 -15.20
CA ALA A 111 7.20 -1.74 -16.15
C ALA A 111 6.26 -0.53 -16.38
N GLY A 112 6.43 0.57 -15.63
CA GLY A 112 5.53 1.73 -15.67
C GLY A 112 4.14 1.44 -15.12
N LEU A 113 4.03 0.51 -14.17
CA LEU A 113 2.78 0.02 -13.61
C LEU A 113 2.66 0.24 -12.09
N LEU A 114 3.67 0.80 -11.43
CA LEU A 114 3.62 1.11 -10.00
C LEU A 114 2.96 2.48 -9.81
N GLY A 115 1.90 2.54 -9.02
CA GLY A 115 1.30 3.79 -8.54
C GLY A 115 1.93 4.24 -7.22
N ALA A 116 1.72 3.47 -6.15
CA ALA A 116 2.33 3.75 -4.84
C ALA A 116 2.48 2.47 -3.99
N VAL A 117 3.44 2.49 -3.06
CA VAL A 117 3.58 1.47 -2.02
C VAL A 117 2.90 1.94 -0.74
N LEU A 118 1.86 1.22 -0.31
CA LEU A 118 1.10 1.54 0.89
C LEU A 118 1.76 0.93 2.15
N ILE A 119 2.13 1.80 3.07
CA ILE A 119 2.59 1.48 4.43
C ILE A 119 1.39 1.59 5.37
N GLN A 120 0.66 0.49 5.56
CA GLN A 120 -0.44 0.45 6.53
C GLN A 120 0.08 0.14 7.94
N LEU A 121 -0.02 1.10 8.87
CA LEU A 121 0.44 0.93 10.25
C LEU A 121 -0.55 0.11 11.08
N THR A 122 -0.07 -0.53 12.14
CA THR A 122 -0.93 -1.24 13.11
C THR A 122 -1.70 -0.24 13.97
N PRO A 123 -2.98 -0.49 14.32
CA PRO A 123 -3.74 0.37 15.23
C PRO A 123 -3.15 0.45 16.65
N HIS A 124 -2.23 -0.46 17.00
CA HIS A 124 -1.53 -0.44 18.29
C HIS A 124 -0.37 0.56 18.32
N PHE A 125 0.07 1.08 17.17
CA PHE A 125 1.15 2.03 17.10
C PHE A 125 0.60 3.44 17.35
N ARG A 126 0.82 3.93 18.58
CA ARG A 126 0.35 5.22 19.05
C ARG A 126 1.45 6.26 18.89
N PHE A 127 1.06 7.50 18.60
CA PHE A 127 1.95 8.64 18.80
C PHE A 127 2.15 8.89 20.30
N GLU A 128 3.39 8.73 20.77
CA GLU A 128 3.82 8.90 22.17
C GLU A 128 5.07 9.81 22.24
N GLY A 129 5.15 10.79 21.33
CA GLY A 129 6.27 11.72 21.22
C GLY A 129 7.47 11.17 20.44
N LYS A 130 8.68 11.57 20.83
CA LYS A 130 9.93 11.33 20.08
C LYS A 130 10.22 9.85 19.80
N GLY A 131 9.80 8.94 20.67
CA GLY A 131 9.99 7.50 20.47
C GLY A 131 9.26 6.98 19.24
N SER A 132 7.97 7.29 19.10
CA SER A 132 7.16 6.89 17.94
C SER A 132 7.68 7.54 16.65
N LEU A 133 8.09 8.81 16.71
CA LEU A 133 8.70 9.53 15.59
C LEU A 133 10.01 8.88 15.14
N GLY A 134 10.84 8.45 16.09
CA GLY A 134 12.08 7.71 15.82
C GLY A 134 11.82 6.39 15.11
N LYS A 135 10.80 5.62 15.55
CA LYS A 135 10.42 4.36 14.89
C LYS A 135 9.92 4.58 13.46
N LEU A 136 9.11 5.63 13.24
CA LEU A 136 8.60 5.99 11.91
C LEU A 136 9.75 6.37 10.96
N ARG A 137 10.69 7.19 11.45
CA ARG A 137 11.91 7.57 10.73
C ARG A 137 12.75 6.34 10.38
N SER A 138 12.99 5.46 11.34
CA SER A 138 13.75 4.22 11.10
C SER A 138 13.08 3.35 10.04
N LEU A 139 11.75 3.25 10.03
CA LEU A 139 11.01 2.52 9.00
C LEU A 139 11.26 3.13 7.61
N PHE A 140 11.14 4.45 7.46
CA PHE A 140 11.34 5.11 6.16
C PHE A 140 12.79 5.04 5.67
N GLN A 141 13.77 5.07 6.58
CA GLN A 141 15.19 4.88 6.24
C GLN A 141 15.51 3.48 5.67
N MET A 142 14.62 2.51 5.84
CA MET A 142 14.78 1.16 5.27
C MET A 142 14.25 1.04 3.85
N LEU A 143 13.53 2.06 3.36
CA LEU A 143 12.79 2.04 2.10
C LEU A 143 13.44 3.01 1.12
N ASP A 144 13.43 2.66 -0.16
CA ASP A 144 13.93 3.48 -1.27
C ASP A 144 12.95 4.63 -1.60
N THR A 145 12.66 5.49 -0.61
CA THR A 145 11.68 6.60 -0.70
C THR A 145 12.07 7.68 -1.72
N ASP A 146 13.35 7.77 -2.08
CA ASP A 146 13.83 8.63 -3.18
C ASP A 146 13.54 8.05 -4.58
N LEU A 147 13.23 6.75 -4.68
CA LEU A 147 13.03 6.05 -5.96
C LEU A 147 11.57 5.70 -6.24
N TYR A 148 10.78 5.44 -5.20
CA TYR A 148 9.38 5.00 -5.34
C TYR A 148 8.45 5.86 -4.49
N ASP A 149 7.23 6.05 -4.98
CA ASP A 149 6.19 6.74 -4.23
C ASP A 149 5.66 5.84 -3.10
N TYR A 150 5.79 6.31 -1.87
CA TYR A 150 5.25 5.67 -0.68
C TYR A 150 4.10 6.49 -0.09
N ALA A 151 3.09 5.82 0.44
CA ALA A 151 2.03 6.44 1.20
C ALA A 151 1.82 5.71 2.53
N VAL A 152 1.67 6.43 3.64
CA VAL A 152 1.47 5.85 4.97
C VAL A 152 0.05 6.06 5.47
N GLU A 153 -0.52 4.99 6.02
CA GLU A 153 -1.85 5.00 6.60
C GLU A 153 -1.76 4.83 8.12
N PHE A 154 -2.06 5.90 8.85
CA PHE A 154 -2.13 5.90 10.31
C PHE A 154 -3.45 5.31 10.79
N ARG A 155 -3.37 4.31 11.68
CA ARG A 155 -4.54 3.56 12.17
C ARG A 155 -4.86 3.80 13.64
N HIS A 156 -4.22 4.80 14.25
CA HIS A 156 -4.57 5.28 15.59
C HIS A 156 -4.77 6.81 15.64
N ARG A 157 -5.85 7.27 16.27
CA ARG A 157 -6.22 8.70 16.36
C ARG A 157 -5.19 9.59 17.05
N SER A 158 -4.30 9.01 17.85
CA SER A 158 -3.27 9.82 18.53
C SER A 158 -2.24 10.43 17.57
N TRP A 159 -2.20 9.96 16.31
CA TRP A 159 -1.43 10.59 15.25
C TRP A 159 -2.08 11.85 14.68
N LEU A 160 -3.31 12.17 15.07
CA LEU A 160 -3.98 13.40 14.68
C LEU A 160 -3.58 14.55 15.62
N ASN A 161 -3.72 15.77 15.13
CA ASN A 161 -3.58 16.99 15.90
C ASN A 161 -4.62 17.07 17.04
N GLU A 162 -4.52 18.08 17.90
CA GLU A 162 -5.44 18.25 19.04
C GLU A 162 -6.91 18.38 18.64
N ARG A 163 -7.18 18.92 17.45
CA ARG A 163 -8.52 19.03 16.88
C ARG A 163 -9.05 17.70 16.34
N GLY A 164 -8.17 16.71 16.21
CA GLY A 164 -8.48 15.39 15.69
C GLY A 164 -8.95 15.43 14.24
N ASN A 165 -8.54 16.42 13.45
CA ASN A 165 -8.99 16.57 12.06
C ASN A 165 -7.85 16.46 11.05
N GLU A 166 -6.60 16.66 11.44
CA GLU A 166 -5.45 16.55 10.54
C GLU A 166 -4.35 15.75 11.23
N LEU A 167 -3.35 15.30 10.48
CA LEU A 167 -2.17 14.65 11.05
C LEU A 167 -1.41 15.63 11.97
N ALA A 168 -0.81 15.11 13.04
CA ALA A 168 0.01 15.90 13.95
C ALA A 168 1.19 16.55 13.19
N PRO A 169 1.53 17.83 13.46
CA PRO A 169 2.59 18.54 12.73
C PRO A 169 3.92 17.80 12.69
N ASP A 170 4.36 17.23 13.82
CA ASP A 170 5.61 16.47 13.91
C ASP A 170 5.63 15.25 12.98
N ALA A 171 4.47 14.62 12.76
CA ALA A 171 4.37 13.50 11.82
C ALA A 171 4.41 14.01 10.38
N VAL A 172 3.74 15.13 10.08
CA VAL A 172 3.80 15.79 8.76
C VAL A 172 5.23 16.16 8.38
N GLU A 173 6.03 16.67 9.33
CA GLU A 173 7.44 17.01 9.09
C GLU A 173 8.26 15.79 8.66
N ILE A 174 8.07 14.63 9.33
CA ILE A 174 8.75 13.39 8.94
C ILE A 174 8.29 12.92 7.55
N LEU A 175 6.99 13.00 7.26
CA LEU A 175 6.47 12.63 5.95
C LEU A 175 7.10 13.48 4.84
N GLN A 176 7.20 14.80 5.05
CA GLN A 176 7.83 15.72 4.10
C GLN A 176 9.32 15.46 3.93
N GLU A 177 10.03 15.15 5.02
CA GLU A 177 11.46 14.84 4.98
C GLU A 177 11.76 13.62 4.09
N PHE A 178 10.91 12.60 4.13
CA PHE A 178 11.09 11.35 3.38
C PHE A 178 10.26 11.29 2.09
N GLY A 179 9.57 12.36 1.70
CA GLY A 179 8.70 12.35 0.52
C GLY A 179 7.54 11.34 0.59
N VAL A 180 7.09 10.95 1.79
CA VAL A 180 6.02 9.96 1.98
C VAL A 180 4.66 10.66 2.04
N ALA A 181 3.69 10.21 1.25
CA ALA A 181 2.34 10.76 1.27
C ALA A 181 1.55 10.31 2.51
N ASN A 182 0.69 11.18 3.04
CA ASN A 182 -0.32 10.79 4.03
C ASN A 182 -1.54 10.19 3.31
N VAL A 183 -1.97 8.99 3.72
CA VAL A 183 -3.24 8.42 3.26
C VAL A 183 -4.40 9.09 3.99
N ILE A 184 -5.35 9.64 3.24
CA ILE A 184 -6.63 10.12 3.76
C ILE A 184 -7.56 8.92 3.92
N VAL A 185 -8.06 8.71 5.14
CA VAL A 185 -8.86 7.53 5.50
C VAL A 185 -10.27 7.97 5.86
N ASP A 186 -11.26 7.39 5.18
CA ASP A 186 -12.63 7.37 5.65
C ASP A 186 -12.93 5.99 6.27
N GLY A 187 -13.25 5.99 7.57
CA GLY A 187 -13.51 4.75 8.29
C GLY A 187 -13.93 4.98 9.75
N PRO A 188 -14.45 3.95 10.43
CA PRO A 188 -14.92 4.08 11.81
C PRO A 188 -13.84 4.64 12.74
N GLY A 189 -14.08 5.83 13.29
CA GLY A 189 -13.18 6.48 14.24
C GLY A 189 -12.06 7.31 13.62
N PHE A 190 -12.06 7.53 12.31
CA PHE A 190 -11.18 8.45 11.58
C PHE A 190 -11.97 9.63 10.98
N PRO A 191 -11.40 10.84 10.95
CA PRO A 191 -12.02 11.98 10.28
C PRO A 191 -11.80 11.89 8.78
N ILE A 192 -12.80 12.31 8.00
CA ILE A 192 -12.67 12.53 6.56
C ILE A 192 -12.02 13.91 6.39
N THR A 193 -10.74 13.99 6.05
CA THR A 193 -10.08 15.26 5.72
C THR A 193 -9.11 15.12 4.57
#